data_AF-A0A1M5E2D0-F1
#
_entry.id   AF-A0A1M5E2D0-F1
#
_cell.length_a   1.000
_cell.length_b   1.000
_cell.length_c   1.000
_cell.angle_alpha   90.00
_cell.angle_beta   90.00
_cell.angle_gamma   90.00
#
_symmetry.space_group_name_H-M   'P 1'
#
loop_
_entity.id
_entity.type
_entity.pdbx_description
1 polymer ?
#
loop_
_entity_poly.entity_id
_entity_poly.type
_entity_poly.pdbx_seq_one_letter_code
_entity_poly.pdbx_strand_id
1 'polypeptide(L)'
;MKIPFKSGVKVGLALTLCATSGAFAQDFCSNAQHSGQKVTITSNQTGKIGDIGYELWDENGHGGSATFYSDGSMDCTITGAKDYLCRAGLSLGSNKTYKELGGDMIAEFKLVKSGASNVGYSYIGIYGWMEQVSGAPSNLVEYYVIDNTLANDMPGSWIGNERKGTITVDGGTYTVYRNTRTGPAIKTSGNVQFYQYFSVRDKPRDCGTINISEHMRQWEKMGMTMGKLYEAKVLGEAGNVNGQVNGGHMDFPHAKVYISNGDTPKSSASVAKSSSSTAVAKSSSSKGGSNVSGTIDACKDKMGHEGKETRTQGQNNSSVTGNVGSSPYHYEIWYQGGNNSMTFYDNGTYKASWNGTNDFLARVGFKYDEKSTYSDVGPIDAYFNWSKQGNAGGYNYIGIYGWTVDPLVEYYIVDDWFSEPGPNLLGSKKGEFTVDGATYEVYQNMRYNAPSIKGNQTFPQFFSKRKGARSCGHIDITAHFKKWEELGMKMGKMYEAKVLVEAGGGSGSFDVSYFRMTDKKHPLAEPEPESSSEEAKSSSSEKVKSSSSQGTIGIAPVEFAVHEISGKFQVLDMQGRYLGSVEMQAGSNMKDVLFAKFHKPGVYMVKQGSYLNTVRVNR
;
A
#
# COMPACT_ATOMS: atom_id res chain seq x y z
N MET A 1 71.01 10.70 -38.11
CA MET A 1 71.70 10.47 -36.82
C MET A 1 70.64 10.00 -35.82
N LYS A 2 70.80 8.78 -35.25
CA LYS A 2 69.90 8.11 -34.27
C LYS A 2 68.43 7.83 -34.68
N ILE A 3 67.90 6.77 -34.05
CA ILE A 3 66.66 5.98 -34.23
C ILE A 3 66.09 5.77 -32.79
N PRO A 4 64.86 5.29 -32.49
CA PRO A 4 63.49 5.45 -33.05
C PRO A 4 62.51 6.09 -32.01
N PHE A 5 61.19 6.12 -32.27
CA PHE A 5 60.18 5.33 -31.51
C PHE A 5 58.78 5.35 -32.17
N LYS A 6 57.93 4.35 -31.85
CA LYS A 6 56.60 4.11 -32.47
C LYS A 6 55.43 4.51 -31.58
N SER A 7 54.32 4.94 -32.20
CA SER A 7 52.91 4.65 -31.84
C SER A 7 52.01 5.26 -32.94
N GLY A 8 50.90 4.68 -33.41
CA GLY A 8 50.18 3.49 -32.97
C GLY A 8 48.65 3.65 -33.13
N VAL A 9 48.18 4.20 -34.26
CA VAL A 9 46.75 4.54 -34.46
C VAL A 9 45.94 3.29 -34.81
N LYS A 10 44.99 2.92 -33.96
CA LYS A 10 43.92 1.97 -34.26
C LYS A 10 42.66 2.71 -34.68
N VAL A 11 42.08 2.32 -35.81
CA VAL A 11 40.74 2.73 -36.22
C VAL A 11 39.71 1.93 -35.43
N GLY A 12 38.80 2.60 -34.74
CA GLY A 12 37.67 2.00 -34.03
C GLY A 12 36.36 2.51 -34.63
N LEU A 13 35.60 1.63 -35.28
CA LEU A 13 34.30 1.94 -35.87
C LEU A 13 33.24 1.95 -34.76
N ALA A 14 32.71 3.12 -34.42
CA ALA A 14 31.65 3.24 -33.42
C ALA A 14 30.30 2.86 -34.04
N LEU A 15 29.68 1.79 -33.52
CA LEU A 15 28.36 1.34 -33.95
C LEU A 15 27.27 2.05 -33.13
N THR A 16 26.48 2.90 -33.79
CA THR A 16 25.37 3.62 -33.15
C THR A 16 24.21 2.68 -32.84
N LEU A 17 23.88 2.49 -31.55
CA LEU A 17 22.59 1.93 -31.14
C LEU A 17 21.71 3.04 -30.58
N CYS A 18 20.61 3.32 -31.27
CA CYS A 18 19.49 4.06 -30.67
C CYS A 18 18.80 3.16 -29.65
N ALA A 19 18.86 3.52 -28.37
CA ALA A 19 18.02 2.94 -27.33
C ALA A 19 16.81 3.85 -27.09
N THR A 20 15.63 3.42 -27.53
CA THR A 20 14.35 4.06 -27.19
C THR A 20 14.01 3.76 -25.72
N SER A 21 14.23 4.73 -24.84
CA SER A 21 13.97 4.60 -23.40
C SER A 21 12.47 4.72 -23.07
N GLY A 22 11.77 3.59 -23.03
CA GLY A 22 10.42 3.46 -22.49
C GLY A 22 10.41 2.85 -21.08
N ALA A 23 9.58 3.42 -20.20
CA ALA A 23 9.05 2.84 -18.96
C ALA A 23 10.05 2.24 -17.93
N PHE A 24 10.44 3.05 -16.94
CA PHE A 24 10.88 2.54 -15.64
C PHE A 24 9.65 2.17 -14.77
N ALA A 25 9.24 0.91 -14.83
CA ALA A 25 8.73 0.24 -13.63
C ALA A 25 9.89 0.10 -12.60
N GLN A 26 9.62 -0.35 -11.37
CA GLN A 26 10.71 -0.69 -10.44
C GLN A 26 11.67 -1.66 -11.15
N ASP A 27 12.95 -1.29 -11.26
CA ASP A 27 13.88 -1.87 -12.25
C ASP A 27 14.00 -3.41 -12.15
N PHE A 28 13.98 -3.93 -10.93
CA PHE A 28 13.96 -5.37 -10.68
C PHE A 28 12.67 -6.07 -11.15
N CYS A 29 11.50 -5.43 -11.14
CA CYS A 29 10.27 -6.06 -11.63
C CYS A 29 10.35 -6.42 -13.12
N SER A 30 11.06 -5.62 -13.92
CA SER A 30 11.31 -5.92 -15.33
C SER A 30 12.50 -6.87 -15.50
N ASN A 31 13.62 -6.62 -14.81
CA ASN A 31 14.93 -7.20 -15.14
C ASN A 31 15.43 -8.32 -14.21
N ALA A 32 14.69 -8.67 -13.15
CA ALA A 32 15.09 -9.71 -12.19
C ALA A 32 15.34 -11.08 -12.83
N GLN A 33 16.48 -11.67 -12.47
CA GLN A 33 16.95 -13.00 -12.83
C GLN A 33 17.86 -13.51 -11.70
N HIS A 34 17.88 -14.82 -11.46
CA HIS A 34 18.80 -15.42 -10.48
C HIS A 34 20.27 -15.18 -10.83
N SER A 35 21.08 -14.88 -9.83
CA SER A 35 22.52 -14.66 -10.01
C SER A 35 23.37 -15.14 -8.82
N GLY A 36 24.67 -15.30 -9.07
CA GLY A 36 25.64 -15.72 -8.06
C GLY A 36 25.72 -17.24 -7.83
N GLN A 37 26.21 -17.64 -6.65
CA GLN A 37 26.28 -19.04 -6.24
C GLN A 37 24.88 -19.56 -5.93
N LYS A 38 24.66 -20.87 -6.06
CA LYS A 38 23.39 -21.51 -5.71
C LYS A 38 23.56 -22.79 -4.91
N VAL A 39 22.57 -23.11 -4.09
CA VAL A 39 22.43 -24.38 -3.38
C VAL A 39 21.01 -24.90 -3.55
N THR A 40 20.86 -26.16 -3.97
CA THR A 40 19.57 -26.84 -4.09
C THR A 40 19.45 -27.88 -2.99
N ILE A 41 18.34 -27.86 -2.26
CA ILE A 41 18.03 -28.81 -1.19
C ILE A 41 16.65 -29.44 -1.41
N THR A 42 16.49 -30.69 -0.95
CA THR A 42 15.31 -31.53 -1.20
C THR A 42 14.74 -32.16 0.06
N SER A 43 15.12 -31.62 1.23
CA SER A 43 14.67 -32.08 2.55
C SER A 43 14.84 -30.96 3.57
N ASN A 44 14.26 -31.13 4.76
CA ASN A 44 14.22 -30.09 5.80
C ASN A 44 15.63 -29.67 6.23
N GLN A 45 16.01 -28.43 5.90
CA GLN A 45 17.33 -27.89 6.17
C GLN A 45 17.30 -26.36 6.24
N THR A 46 17.83 -25.82 7.33
CA THR A 46 18.25 -24.41 7.46
C THR A 46 19.71 -24.28 7.03
N GLY A 47 20.09 -23.16 6.40
CA GLY A 47 21.47 -22.90 6.02
C GLY A 47 21.75 -21.42 5.70
N LYS A 48 22.93 -21.16 5.14
CA LYS A 48 23.35 -19.83 4.68
C LYS A 48 24.05 -19.94 3.32
N ILE A 49 23.79 -19.02 2.41
CA ILE A 49 24.52 -18.86 1.15
C ILE A 49 24.93 -17.40 0.98
N GLY A 50 26.24 -17.14 0.91
CA GLY A 50 26.77 -15.78 1.10
C GLY A 50 26.33 -15.22 2.45
N ASP A 51 25.57 -14.12 2.43
CA ASP A 51 24.94 -13.52 3.62
C ASP A 51 23.46 -13.85 3.83
N ILE A 52 22.85 -14.59 2.91
CA ILE A 52 21.43 -14.93 2.95
C ILE A 52 21.22 -16.20 3.76
N GLY A 53 20.43 -16.12 4.83
CA GLY A 53 19.93 -17.29 5.54
C GLY A 53 18.74 -17.89 4.78
N TYR A 54 18.74 -19.20 4.58
CA TYR A 54 17.65 -19.92 3.91
C TYR A 54 17.10 -21.05 4.77
N GLU A 55 15.86 -21.45 4.49
CA GLU A 55 15.28 -22.68 5.03
C GLU A 55 14.29 -23.30 4.05
N LEU A 56 14.37 -24.62 3.91
CA LEU A 56 13.28 -25.47 3.41
C LEU A 56 12.72 -26.27 4.58
N TRP A 57 11.40 -26.32 4.71
CA TRP A 57 10.69 -27.17 5.65
C TRP A 57 9.42 -27.74 5.00
N ASP A 58 9.21 -29.05 5.13
CA ASP A 58 7.95 -29.75 4.85
C ASP A 58 7.59 -30.70 5.99
N GLU A 59 6.31 -30.83 6.33
CA GLU A 59 5.82 -31.75 7.37
C GLU A 59 6.27 -33.21 7.13
N ASN A 60 6.34 -33.65 5.86
CA ASN A 60 6.77 -35.01 5.50
C ASN A 60 8.28 -35.12 5.20
N GLY A 61 9.02 -34.01 5.30
CA GLY A 61 10.47 -33.90 5.09
C GLY A 61 10.98 -34.03 3.64
N HIS A 62 10.10 -34.25 2.65
CA HIS A 62 10.46 -34.67 1.28
C HIS A 62 9.48 -34.19 0.19
N GLY A 63 8.48 -33.37 0.53
CA GLY A 63 7.39 -32.96 -0.35
C GLY A 63 7.75 -31.91 -1.42
N GLY A 64 9.03 -31.62 -1.63
CA GLY A 64 9.50 -30.64 -2.60
C GLY A 64 11.00 -30.37 -2.53
N SER A 65 11.44 -29.35 -3.26
CA SER A 65 12.82 -28.86 -3.29
C SER A 65 12.86 -27.34 -3.39
N ALA A 66 13.93 -26.74 -2.88
CA ALA A 66 14.20 -25.31 -3.01
C ALA A 66 15.64 -25.06 -3.47
N THR A 67 15.82 -24.14 -4.40
CA THR A 67 17.13 -23.63 -4.82
C THR A 67 17.27 -22.20 -4.34
N PHE A 68 18.29 -21.94 -3.53
CA PHE A 68 18.60 -20.62 -2.99
C PHE A 68 19.87 -20.06 -3.63
N TYR A 69 19.86 -18.77 -3.94
CA TYR A 69 20.95 -18.08 -4.62
C TYR A 69 21.61 -17.04 -3.69
N SER A 70 22.89 -16.76 -3.89
CA SER A 70 23.66 -15.83 -3.06
C SER A 70 23.26 -14.37 -3.20
N ASP A 71 22.47 -14.03 -4.22
CA ASP A 71 21.87 -12.70 -4.41
C ASP A 71 20.55 -12.49 -3.65
N GLY A 72 20.04 -13.55 -3.00
CA GLY A 72 18.78 -13.59 -2.25
C GLY A 72 17.62 -14.26 -2.97
N SER A 73 17.67 -14.36 -4.30
CA SER A 73 16.62 -15.01 -5.10
C SER A 73 16.49 -16.51 -4.76
N MET A 74 15.30 -17.08 -5.04
CA MET A 74 15.02 -18.50 -4.76
C MET A 74 14.01 -19.10 -5.72
N ASP A 75 14.13 -20.39 -6.02
CA ASP A 75 13.16 -21.18 -6.79
C ASP A 75 12.62 -22.31 -5.89
N CYS A 76 11.30 -22.50 -5.87
CA CYS A 76 10.62 -23.45 -5.00
C CYS A 76 9.70 -24.38 -5.80
N THR A 77 9.90 -25.69 -5.65
CA THR A 77 9.12 -26.73 -6.32
C THR A 77 8.47 -27.68 -5.30
N ILE A 78 7.17 -27.94 -5.43
CA ILE A 78 6.36 -28.77 -4.53
C ILE A 78 5.89 -30.02 -5.28
N THR A 79 6.29 -31.19 -4.80
CA THR A 79 6.07 -32.50 -5.43
C THR A 79 5.17 -33.44 -4.63
N GLY A 80 4.75 -33.07 -3.41
CA GLY A 80 3.84 -33.86 -2.58
C GLY A 80 3.84 -33.48 -1.10
N ALA A 81 3.70 -32.19 -0.79
CA ALA A 81 3.80 -31.69 0.59
C ALA A 81 2.44 -31.51 1.27
N LYS A 82 2.36 -31.71 2.59
CA LYS A 82 1.17 -31.33 3.37
C LYS A 82 1.19 -29.86 3.79
N ASP A 83 2.37 -29.38 4.13
CA ASP A 83 2.67 -28.02 4.54
C ASP A 83 4.13 -27.80 4.13
N TYR A 84 4.37 -26.98 3.11
CA TYR A 84 5.69 -26.71 2.52
C TYR A 84 6.01 -25.23 2.69
N LEU A 85 7.20 -24.93 3.22
CA LEU A 85 7.75 -23.59 3.35
C LEU A 85 9.14 -23.54 2.72
N CYS A 86 9.32 -22.70 1.70
CA CYS A 86 10.64 -22.24 1.26
C CYS A 86 10.82 -20.76 1.62
N ARG A 87 11.97 -20.40 2.20
CA ARG A 87 12.20 -19.01 2.60
C ARG A 87 13.66 -18.59 2.62
N ALA A 88 13.93 -17.33 2.25
CA ALA A 88 15.26 -16.73 2.19
C ALA A 88 15.27 -15.28 2.70
N GLY A 89 16.32 -14.88 3.40
CA GLY A 89 16.49 -13.50 3.89
C GLY A 89 17.31 -13.41 5.18
N LEU A 90 16.90 -12.51 6.08
CA LEU A 90 17.62 -12.21 7.31
C LEU A 90 17.42 -13.30 8.38
N SER A 91 18.50 -13.61 9.09
CA SER A 91 18.51 -14.38 10.32
C SER A 91 19.10 -13.49 11.41
N LEU A 92 18.27 -13.05 12.35
CA LEU A 92 18.53 -11.94 13.29
C LEU A 92 18.84 -12.44 14.72
N GLY A 93 18.53 -13.71 15.02
CA GLY A 93 19.00 -14.43 16.20
C GLY A 93 18.36 -14.01 17.53
N SER A 94 17.32 -13.18 17.50
CA SER A 94 16.54 -12.72 18.66
C SER A 94 17.33 -11.83 19.63
N ASN A 95 18.25 -11.04 19.09
CA ASN A 95 19.07 -10.09 19.85
C ASN A 95 18.38 -8.73 20.02
N LYS A 96 17.63 -8.29 19.00
CA LYS A 96 17.07 -6.95 18.86
C LYS A 96 15.59 -7.00 18.51
N THR A 97 14.80 -6.11 19.10
CA THR A 97 13.47 -5.74 18.58
C THR A 97 13.62 -4.97 17.27
N TYR A 98 12.54 -4.83 16.50
CA TYR A 98 12.59 -4.06 15.25
C TYR A 98 13.05 -2.60 15.47
N LYS A 99 12.82 -2.02 16.67
CA LYS A 99 13.20 -0.64 17.03
C LYS A 99 14.71 -0.48 17.23
N GLU A 100 15.41 -1.56 17.56
CA GLU A 100 16.84 -1.55 17.91
C GLU A 100 17.75 -1.89 16.72
N LEU A 101 17.18 -2.22 15.56
CA LEU A 101 17.94 -2.58 14.36
C LEU A 101 18.77 -1.43 13.78
N GLY A 102 18.38 -0.17 14.03
CA GLY A 102 19.03 1.02 13.48
C GLY A 102 18.43 1.52 12.16
N GLY A 103 17.41 0.81 11.67
CA GLY A 103 16.71 1.12 10.43
C GLY A 103 15.44 0.26 10.29
N ASP A 104 14.61 0.57 9.29
CA ASP A 104 13.41 -0.20 8.99
C ASP A 104 13.79 -1.44 8.15
N MET A 105 13.23 -2.60 8.49
CA MET A 105 13.32 -3.81 7.67
C MET A 105 12.52 -3.64 6.38
N ILE A 106 13.22 -3.70 5.25
CA ILE A 106 12.64 -3.65 3.90
C ILE A 106 12.83 -5.02 3.24
N ALA A 107 11.83 -5.45 2.49
CA ALA A 107 11.95 -6.52 1.54
C ALA A 107 11.56 -6.07 0.12
N GLU A 108 12.24 -6.62 -0.87
CA GLU A 108 11.90 -6.50 -2.29
C GLU A 108 11.67 -7.90 -2.82
N PHE A 109 10.59 -8.13 -3.55
CA PHE A 109 10.37 -9.41 -4.22
C PHE A 109 9.77 -9.26 -5.61
N LYS A 110 10.05 -10.24 -6.45
CA LYS A 110 9.28 -10.58 -7.65
C LYS A 110 8.90 -12.06 -7.53
N LEU A 111 7.70 -12.41 -7.96
CA LEU A 111 7.13 -13.75 -7.93
C LEU A 111 6.71 -14.15 -9.35
N VAL A 112 7.13 -15.33 -9.78
CA VAL A 112 6.64 -16.04 -10.95
C VAL A 112 6.13 -17.39 -10.45
N LYS A 113 4.81 -17.50 -10.25
CA LYS A 113 4.16 -18.73 -9.78
C LYS A 113 3.51 -19.48 -10.95
N SER A 114 3.63 -20.80 -10.98
CA SER A 114 2.97 -21.63 -12.00
C SER A 114 2.68 -23.01 -11.45
N GLY A 115 1.52 -23.58 -11.82
CA GLY A 115 1.10 -24.89 -11.34
C GLY A 115 0.84 -24.95 -9.83
N ALA A 116 -0.28 -25.53 -9.45
CA ALA A 116 -0.47 -26.19 -8.17
C ALA A 116 -1.79 -26.94 -8.22
N SER A 117 -1.87 -28.10 -7.58
CA SER A 117 -3.12 -28.83 -7.40
C SER A 117 -3.32 -29.16 -5.93
N ASN A 118 -4.59 -29.16 -5.50
CA ASN A 118 -4.99 -29.47 -4.13
C ASN A 118 -4.34 -28.53 -3.08
N VAL A 119 -4.19 -27.24 -3.39
CA VAL A 119 -3.79 -26.20 -2.41
C VAL A 119 -4.97 -25.89 -1.50
N GLY A 120 -4.85 -26.18 -0.21
CA GLY A 120 -5.84 -25.83 0.80
C GLY A 120 -5.60 -24.43 1.40
N TYR A 121 -4.33 -24.05 1.53
CA TYR A 121 -3.88 -22.71 1.91
C TYR A 121 -2.51 -22.41 1.29
N SER A 122 -2.19 -21.13 1.17
CA SER A 122 -0.86 -20.67 0.77
C SER A 122 -0.63 -19.23 1.20
N TYR A 123 0.60 -18.93 1.61
CA TYR A 123 1.03 -17.60 2.02
C TYR A 123 2.32 -17.26 1.26
N ILE A 124 2.28 -16.19 0.46
CA ILE A 124 3.46 -15.69 -0.26
C ILE A 124 3.68 -14.23 0.13
N GLY A 125 4.91 -13.90 0.51
CA GLY A 125 5.26 -12.58 1.02
C GLY A 125 6.39 -12.68 2.04
N ILE A 126 6.18 -12.20 3.26
CA ILE A 126 7.18 -12.14 4.32
C ILE A 126 6.78 -13.00 5.51
N TYR A 127 7.76 -13.69 6.08
CA TYR A 127 7.65 -14.53 7.27
C TYR A 127 8.71 -14.19 8.32
N GLY A 128 8.39 -14.45 9.59
CA GLY A 128 9.40 -14.61 10.61
C GLY A 128 8.84 -14.93 11.99
N TRP A 129 9.75 -14.93 12.96
CA TRP A 129 9.43 -15.17 14.38
C TRP A 129 9.94 -14.04 15.26
N MET A 130 9.27 -13.85 16.39
CA MET A 130 9.71 -13.01 17.50
C MET A 130 9.69 -13.80 18.81
N GLU A 131 10.75 -13.62 19.60
CA GLU A 131 10.87 -14.12 20.98
C GLU A 131 10.70 -12.99 21.99
N GLN A 132 10.48 -13.34 23.26
CA GLN A 132 10.35 -12.38 24.38
C GLN A 132 9.16 -11.42 24.18
N VAL A 133 8.11 -11.87 23.48
CA VAL A 133 6.89 -11.10 23.24
C VAL A 133 6.02 -11.10 24.50
N SER A 134 5.98 -9.96 25.20
CA SER A 134 5.20 -9.83 26.44
C SER A 134 3.71 -10.04 26.19
N GLY A 135 3.10 -10.94 26.97
CA GLY A 135 1.69 -11.31 26.89
C GLY A 135 1.35 -12.34 25.80
N ALA A 136 2.31 -12.80 24.99
CA ALA A 136 2.09 -13.92 24.08
C ALA A 136 2.25 -15.26 24.79
N PRO A 137 1.44 -16.29 24.45
CA PRO A 137 1.72 -17.67 24.87
C PRO A 137 3.15 -18.08 24.52
N SER A 138 3.83 -18.73 25.46
CA SER A 138 5.27 -19.08 25.39
C SER A 138 6.24 -17.88 25.17
N ASN A 139 5.76 -16.64 25.23
CA ASN A 139 6.46 -15.41 24.80
C ASN A 139 6.89 -15.44 23.31
N LEU A 140 6.15 -16.16 22.46
CA LEU A 140 6.44 -16.37 21.05
C LEU A 140 5.36 -15.78 20.14
N VAL A 141 5.81 -15.18 19.04
CA VAL A 141 4.97 -14.81 17.89
C VAL A 141 5.59 -15.33 16.61
N GLU A 142 4.78 -15.98 15.79
CA GLU A 142 5.02 -16.19 14.36
C GLU A 142 4.32 -15.06 13.59
N TYR A 143 4.92 -14.51 12.53
CA TYR A 143 4.32 -13.39 11.80
C TYR A 143 4.42 -13.52 10.29
N TYR A 144 3.40 -12.96 9.63
CA TYR A 144 3.19 -13.03 8.18
C TYR A 144 2.75 -11.68 7.62
N VAL A 145 3.36 -11.27 6.51
CA VAL A 145 2.82 -10.24 5.60
C VAL A 145 2.59 -10.92 4.26
N ILE A 146 1.33 -11.07 3.87
CA ILE A 146 0.91 -11.94 2.77
C ILE A 146 0.49 -11.05 1.59
N ASP A 147 1.35 -10.99 0.58
CA ASP A 147 1.13 -10.22 -0.65
C ASP A 147 0.55 -11.07 -1.78
N ASN A 148 0.67 -12.41 -1.72
CA ASN A 148 0.16 -13.32 -2.74
C ASN A 148 -0.13 -14.73 -2.17
N THR A 149 -0.59 -15.64 -3.02
CA THR A 149 -0.98 -17.02 -2.66
C THR A 149 -0.89 -17.97 -3.86
N LEU A 150 -0.57 -19.25 -3.66
CA LEU A 150 -0.78 -20.34 -4.64
C LEU A 150 -2.23 -20.86 -4.64
N ALA A 151 -3.04 -20.53 -3.64
CA ALA A 151 -4.45 -20.91 -3.61
C ALA A 151 -5.28 -20.05 -4.59
N ASN A 152 -6.54 -20.43 -4.79
CA ASN A 152 -7.46 -19.68 -5.66
C ASN A 152 -7.74 -18.27 -5.13
N ASP A 153 -7.83 -18.12 -3.80
CA ASP A 153 -8.23 -16.89 -3.12
C ASP A 153 -7.19 -16.47 -2.09
N MET A 154 -7.10 -15.16 -1.82
CA MET A 154 -6.28 -14.63 -0.72
C MET A 154 -6.82 -15.14 0.63
N PRO A 155 -5.95 -15.38 1.64
CA PRO A 155 -6.38 -15.94 2.92
C PRO A 155 -7.45 -15.09 3.62
N GLY A 156 -8.57 -15.72 3.94
CA GLY A 156 -9.74 -15.06 4.54
C GLY A 156 -9.68 -15.03 6.08
N SER A 157 -10.82 -14.72 6.70
CA SER A 157 -10.97 -14.64 8.16
C SER A 157 -10.64 -15.93 8.92
N TRP A 158 -10.55 -17.08 8.23
CA TRP A 158 -10.21 -18.37 8.83
C TRP A 158 -8.76 -18.46 9.34
N ILE A 159 -7.83 -17.57 8.94
CA ILE A 159 -6.44 -17.58 9.42
C ILE A 159 -6.29 -17.13 10.87
N GLY A 160 -7.26 -16.42 11.44
CA GLY A 160 -7.12 -15.80 12.75
C GLY A 160 -8.43 -15.67 13.51
N ASN A 161 -8.41 -16.09 14.78
CA ASN A 161 -9.56 -15.98 15.68
C ASN A 161 -9.94 -14.53 16.02
N GLU A 162 -9.09 -13.55 15.71
CA GLU A 162 -9.35 -12.12 15.92
C GLU A 162 -9.00 -11.29 14.67
N ARG A 163 -10.01 -10.68 14.04
CA ARG A 163 -9.78 -9.59 13.08
C ARG A 163 -9.46 -8.29 13.84
N LYS A 164 -8.33 -7.69 13.53
CA LYS A 164 -7.77 -6.52 14.25
C LYS A 164 -8.13 -5.19 13.60
N GLY A 165 -8.30 -5.17 12.28
CA GLY A 165 -8.66 -3.99 11.49
C GLY A 165 -8.11 -4.06 10.07
N THR A 166 -7.99 -2.91 9.42
CA THR A 166 -7.28 -2.72 8.15
C THR A 166 -6.13 -1.73 8.35
N ILE A 167 -5.11 -1.83 7.51
CA ILE A 167 -3.97 -0.90 7.45
C ILE A 167 -3.64 -0.62 5.98
N THR A 168 -3.11 0.57 5.69
CA THR A 168 -2.57 0.91 4.37
C THR A 168 -1.05 1.03 4.49
N VAL A 169 -0.34 0.23 3.69
CA VAL A 169 1.12 0.07 3.72
C VAL A 169 1.60 -0.21 2.29
N ASP A 170 2.69 0.41 1.84
CA ASP A 170 3.30 0.18 0.51
C ASP A 170 2.31 0.16 -0.68
N GLY A 171 1.41 1.15 -0.69
CA GLY A 171 0.37 1.30 -1.72
C GLY A 171 -0.67 0.16 -1.74
N GLY A 172 -0.74 -0.67 -0.70
CA GLY A 172 -1.72 -1.74 -0.54
C GLY A 172 -2.53 -1.60 0.74
N THR A 173 -3.81 -1.96 0.67
CA THR A 173 -4.62 -2.21 1.86
C THR A 173 -4.40 -3.64 2.32
N TYR A 174 -4.24 -3.82 3.63
CA TYR A 174 -4.12 -5.13 4.27
C TYR A 174 -5.15 -5.29 5.38
N THR A 175 -5.86 -6.41 5.39
CA THR A 175 -6.63 -6.82 6.56
C THR A 175 -5.72 -7.50 7.59
N VAL A 176 -5.77 -7.03 8.84
CA VAL A 176 -4.91 -7.51 9.94
C VAL A 176 -5.65 -8.51 10.82
N TYR A 177 -4.99 -9.62 11.15
CA TYR A 177 -5.51 -10.65 12.06
C TYR A 177 -4.48 -11.03 13.14
N ARG A 178 -5.01 -11.50 14.27
CA ARG A 178 -4.27 -12.29 15.26
C ARG A 178 -4.89 -13.69 15.32
N ASN A 179 -4.05 -14.71 15.43
CA ASN A 179 -4.44 -16.07 15.78
C ASN A 179 -3.77 -16.52 17.09
N THR A 180 -4.31 -17.57 17.70
CA THR A 180 -3.60 -18.37 18.72
C THR A 180 -3.43 -19.79 18.18
N ARG A 181 -2.20 -20.21 17.93
CA ARG A 181 -1.87 -21.53 17.37
C ARG A 181 -1.16 -22.39 18.43
N THR A 182 -1.45 -23.68 18.42
CA THR A 182 -0.63 -24.69 19.11
C THR A 182 0.03 -25.54 18.03
N GLY A 183 1.36 -25.62 18.02
CA GLY A 183 2.11 -26.34 16.99
C GLY A 183 3.62 -26.28 17.22
N PRO A 184 4.42 -26.77 16.27
CA PRO A 184 5.87 -26.62 16.29
C PRO A 184 6.26 -25.14 16.35
N ALA A 185 7.31 -24.81 17.08
CA ALA A 185 7.84 -23.45 17.15
C ALA A 185 9.37 -23.44 17.23
N ILE A 186 9.97 -22.30 16.91
CA ILE A 186 11.42 -22.12 16.95
C ILE A 186 12.02 -22.47 18.31
N LYS A 187 13.19 -23.14 18.29
CA LYS A 187 14.00 -23.48 19.49
C LYS A 187 13.30 -24.37 20.54
N THR A 188 12.12 -24.92 20.27
CA THR A 188 11.39 -25.81 21.19
C THR A 188 11.26 -27.23 20.64
N SER A 189 11.43 -28.24 21.50
CA SER A 189 11.14 -29.63 21.17
C SER A 189 9.66 -29.94 21.41
N GLY A 190 8.88 -30.10 20.33
CA GLY A 190 7.46 -30.42 20.38
C GLY A 190 6.55 -29.21 20.21
N ASN A 191 5.25 -29.40 20.46
CA ASN A 191 4.25 -28.37 20.22
C ASN A 191 4.07 -27.44 21.43
N VAL A 192 4.12 -26.14 21.18
CA VAL A 192 3.82 -25.09 22.17
C VAL A 192 2.70 -24.18 21.65
N GLN A 193 2.09 -23.41 22.55
CA GLN A 193 1.13 -22.39 22.14
C GLN A 193 1.85 -21.05 21.92
N PHE A 194 1.49 -20.34 20.85
CA PHE A 194 2.02 -19.03 20.47
C PHE A 194 0.95 -18.20 19.75
N TYR A 195 1.19 -16.91 19.58
CA TYR A 195 0.37 -16.08 18.70
C TYR A 195 0.88 -16.10 17.26
N GLN A 196 -0.03 -15.99 16.30
CA GLN A 196 0.34 -15.67 14.90
C GLN A 196 -0.21 -14.28 14.56
N TYR A 197 0.61 -13.44 13.92
CA TYR A 197 0.20 -12.11 13.43
C TYR A 197 0.18 -12.10 11.90
N PHE A 198 -0.91 -11.60 11.31
CA PHE A 198 -1.08 -11.55 9.86
C PHE A 198 -1.43 -10.14 9.40
N SER A 199 -0.81 -9.72 8.30
CA SER A 199 -1.36 -8.72 7.39
C SER A 199 -1.60 -9.39 6.04
N VAL A 200 -2.85 -9.47 5.59
CA VAL A 200 -3.21 -10.04 4.27
C VAL A 200 -3.55 -8.92 3.31
N ARG A 201 -2.83 -8.81 2.19
CA ARG A 201 -3.07 -7.79 1.17
C ARG A 201 -4.42 -8.07 0.49
N ASP A 202 -5.30 -7.08 0.43
CA ASP A 202 -6.66 -7.26 -0.11
C ASP A 202 -6.64 -7.53 -1.62
N LYS A 203 -5.63 -7.01 -2.33
CA LYS A 203 -5.34 -7.33 -3.75
C LYS A 203 -3.95 -7.95 -3.87
N PRO A 204 -3.81 -9.16 -4.46
CA PRO A 204 -2.51 -9.80 -4.58
C PRO A 204 -1.55 -8.99 -5.44
N ARG A 205 -0.26 -9.01 -5.08
CA ARG A 205 0.86 -8.37 -5.79
C ARG A 205 1.93 -9.42 -6.08
N ASP A 206 2.42 -9.46 -7.31
CA ASP A 206 3.48 -10.37 -7.76
C ASP A 206 4.87 -9.73 -7.72
N CYS A 207 4.99 -8.40 -7.80
CA CYS A 207 6.26 -7.71 -7.65
C CYS A 207 6.15 -6.40 -6.85
N GLY A 208 7.10 -6.16 -5.95
CA GLY A 208 7.32 -4.86 -5.35
C GLY A 208 8.08 -4.88 -4.02
N THR A 209 8.08 -3.72 -3.36
CA THR A 209 8.70 -3.51 -2.04
C THR A 209 7.68 -3.66 -0.90
N ILE A 210 8.08 -4.30 0.21
CA ILE A 210 7.36 -4.42 1.48
C ILE A 210 8.22 -3.80 2.59
N ASN A 211 7.75 -2.73 3.23
CA ASN A 211 8.31 -2.26 4.50
C ASN A 211 7.79 -3.18 5.61
N ILE A 212 8.51 -4.30 5.84
CA ILE A 212 8.22 -5.30 6.89
C ILE A 212 8.09 -4.62 8.24
N SER A 213 8.95 -3.63 8.47
CA SER A 213 8.79 -2.79 9.63
C SER A 213 7.37 -2.22 9.65
N GLU A 214 6.88 -1.48 8.65
CA GLU A 214 5.61 -0.73 8.70
C GLU A 214 4.48 -1.49 9.39
N HIS A 215 4.21 -2.70 8.90
CA HIS A 215 3.29 -3.66 9.50
C HIS A 215 3.43 -3.78 11.03
N MET A 216 4.65 -3.88 11.57
CA MET A 216 4.93 -3.93 13.01
C MET A 216 4.63 -2.63 13.79
N ARG A 217 4.87 -1.40 13.27
CA ARG A 217 4.44 -0.15 13.99
C ARG A 217 2.89 -0.12 13.96
N GLN A 218 2.22 -0.65 12.94
CA GLN A 218 0.76 -0.74 12.87
C GLN A 218 0.17 -1.81 13.81
N TRP A 219 0.76 -3.01 13.85
CA TRP A 219 0.39 -4.09 14.77
C TRP A 219 0.50 -3.62 16.24
N GLU A 220 1.57 -2.88 16.60
CA GLU A 220 1.69 -2.27 17.95
C GLU A 220 0.51 -1.33 18.27
N LYS A 221 0.07 -0.47 17.34
CA LYS A 221 -1.11 0.39 17.53
C LYS A 221 -2.40 -0.41 17.74
N MET A 222 -2.48 -1.61 17.17
CA MET A 222 -3.60 -2.55 17.34
C MET A 222 -3.50 -3.40 18.62
N GLY A 223 -2.51 -3.12 19.50
CA GLY A 223 -2.31 -3.87 20.75
C GLY A 223 -1.72 -5.27 20.53
N MET A 224 -0.93 -5.46 19.46
CA MET A 224 -0.16 -6.67 19.20
C MET A 224 1.29 -6.39 19.57
N THR A 225 1.76 -6.97 20.67
CA THR A 225 3.09 -6.72 21.23
C THR A 225 4.20 -7.24 20.31
N MET A 226 5.26 -6.47 20.09
CA MET A 226 6.44 -6.95 19.35
C MET A 226 7.51 -7.50 20.31
N GLY A 227 8.35 -8.40 19.80
CA GLY A 227 9.46 -8.99 20.54
C GLY A 227 10.80 -8.79 19.84
N LYS A 228 11.81 -9.58 20.26
CA LYS A 228 13.11 -9.64 19.58
C LYS A 228 13.02 -10.55 18.37
N LEU A 229 13.51 -10.08 17.23
CA LEU A 229 13.34 -10.72 15.93
C LEU A 229 14.30 -11.90 15.77
N TYR A 230 13.77 -13.08 15.50
CA TYR A 230 14.53 -14.27 15.19
C TYR A 230 14.98 -14.30 13.73
N GLU A 231 14.06 -13.98 12.81
CA GLU A 231 14.29 -13.96 11.36
C GLU A 231 13.30 -13.01 10.67
N ALA A 232 13.63 -12.60 9.44
CA ALA A 232 12.74 -11.91 8.53
C ALA A 232 13.08 -12.33 7.09
N LYS A 233 12.20 -13.09 6.43
CA LYS A 233 12.49 -13.73 5.14
C LYS A 233 11.34 -13.56 4.14
N VAL A 234 11.66 -13.52 2.85
CA VAL A 234 10.68 -13.79 1.79
C VAL A 234 10.28 -15.26 1.90
N LEU A 235 8.99 -15.55 1.78
CA LEU A 235 8.37 -16.86 1.97
C LEU A 235 7.53 -17.24 0.74
N GLY A 236 7.64 -18.51 0.33
CA GLY A 236 6.57 -19.22 -0.37
C GLY A 236 6.11 -20.41 0.49
N GLU A 237 4.90 -20.32 1.04
CA GLU A 237 4.24 -21.40 1.80
C GLU A 237 3.03 -21.93 1.02
N ALA A 238 2.84 -23.25 0.98
CA ALA A 238 1.59 -23.86 0.52
C ALA A 238 1.37 -25.23 1.18
N GLY A 239 0.11 -25.47 1.57
CA GLY A 239 -0.28 -26.70 2.25
C GLY A 239 -1.74 -27.07 2.06
N ASN A 240 -2.12 -28.23 2.59
CA ASN A 240 -3.49 -28.71 2.65
C ASN A 240 -3.67 -29.63 3.86
N VAL A 241 -4.50 -29.21 4.81
CA VAL A 241 -4.79 -29.97 6.04
C VAL A 241 -5.45 -31.34 5.81
N ASN A 242 -6.02 -31.57 4.63
CA ASN A 242 -6.75 -32.78 4.25
C ASN A 242 -6.05 -33.60 3.13
N GLY A 243 -4.81 -33.28 2.75
CA GLY A 243 -4.13 -33.96 1.65
C GLY A 243 -2.71 -33.45 1.40
N GLN A 244 -2.26 -33.54 0.14
CA GLN A 244 -0.97 -33.02 -0.29
C GLN A 244 -1.13 -32.06 -1.47
N VAL A 245 -0.34 -30.99 -1.47
CA VAL A 245 -0.14 -30.07 -2.59
C VAL A 245 0.80 -30.75 -3.59
N ASN A 246 0.42 -30.78 -4.87
CA ASN A 246 1.16 -31.45 -5.92
C ASN A 246 1.38 -30.53 -7.13
N GLY A 247 2.60 -30.53 -7.68
CA GLY A 247 2.97 -29.77 -8.88
C GLY A 247 2.98 -28.25 -8.65
N GLY A 248 3.32 -27.82 -7.43
CA GLY A 248 3.43 -26.40 -7.08
C GLY A 248 4.76 -25.81 -7.54
N HIS A 249 4.78 -24.62 -8.15
CA HIS A 249 6.03 -23.89 -8.41
C HIS A 249 5.91 -22.40 -8.09
N MET A 250 6.90 -21.88 -7.35
CA MET A 250 7.08 -20.48 -6.99
C MET A 250 8.54 -20.09 -7.23
N ASP A 251 8.80 -19.44 -8.36
CA ASP A 251 10.06 -18.76 -8.62
C ASP A 251 10.02 -17.34 -8.04
N PHE A 252 11.06 -16.98 -7.30
CA PHE A 252 11.34 -15.63 -6.83
C PHE A 252 12.65 -15.14 -7.46
N PRO A 253 12.63 -14.65 -8.72
CA PRO A 253 13.84 -14.24 -9.43
C PRO A 253 14.48 -12.96 -8.86
N HIS A 254 13.80 -12.30 -7.91
CA HIS A 254 14.37 -11.32 -6.99
C HIS A 254 13.69 -11.52 -5.63
N ALA A 255 14.50 -11.69 -4.58
CA ALA A 255 14.04 -11.72 -3.19
C ALA A 255 15.16 -11.17 -2.32
N LYS A 256 14.98 -9.98 -1.76
CA LYS A 256 15.99 -9.32 -0.91
C LYS A 256 15.34 -8.85 0.36
N VAL A 257 15.99 -9.06 1.50
CA VAL A 257 15.55 -8.52 2.80
C VAL A 257 16.75 -7.86 3.46
N TYR A 258 16.60 -6.60 3.87
CA TYR A 258 17.69 -5.79 4.40
C TYR A 258 17.20 -4.74 5.41
N ILE A 259 18.13 -4.10 6.11
CA ILE A 259 17.85 -2.99 7.05
C ILE A 259 18.16 -1.66 6.35
N SER A 260 17.17 -0.77 6.27
CA SER A 260 17.28 0.57 5.70
C SER A 260 17.48 1.62 6.81
N ASN A 261 18.69 2.18 6.92
CA ASN A 261 19.08 3.09 8.00
C ASN A 261 18.60 4.54 7.78
N GLY A 262 17.30 4.73 7.54
CA GLY A 262 16.67 6.07 7.46
C GLY A 262 16.12 6.48 6.09
N ASP A 263 15.85 5.54 5.18
CA ASP A 263 15.00 5.80 4.01
C ASP A 263 13.58 5.28 4.27
N THR A 264 12.73 6.21 4.73
CA THR A 264 11.25 6.18 4.92
C THR A 264 10.59 5.47 6.14
N PRO A 265 9.44 6.00 6.63
CA PRO A 265 9.16 6.00 8.08
C PRO A 265 7.70 5.65 8.50
N LYS A 266 7.51 5.15 9.74
CA LYS A 266 6.14 4.80 10.20
C LYS A 266 5.33 5.96 10.75
N SER A 267 4.02 5.91 10.49
CA SER A 267 3.05 6.79 11.12
C SER A 267 2.77 6.40 12.58
N SER A 268 2.17 7.32 13.34
CA SER A 268 1.30 6.95 14.47
C SER A 268 0.16 7.96 14.59
N ALA A 269 -1.05 7.44 14.74
CA ALA A 269 -2.25 8.23 14.98
C ALA A 269 -2.74 7.94 16.42
N SER A 270 -3.41 8.90 17.03
CA SER A 270 -4.19 8.70 18.25
C SER A 270 -5.50 9.49 18.17
N VAL A 271 -6.48 9.10 19.01
CA VAL A 271 -7.92 9.14 18.69
C VAL A 271 -8.70 9.87 19.79
N ALA A 272 -9.66 10.74 19.42
CA ALA A 272 -10.95 10.98 20.13
C ALA A 272 -11.78 12.11 19.46
N LYS A 273 -13.10 12.30 19.65
CA LYS A 273 -14.26 11.38 19.85
C LYS A 273 -15.55 12.23 19.92
N SER A 274 -16.63 11.87 19.18
CA SER A 274 -18.01 12.43 19.26
C SER A 274 -18.19 13.94 18.91
N SER A 275 -19.38 14.48 18.58
CA SER A 275 -20.77 13.99 18.62
C SER A 275 -21.69 14.60 17.53
N SER A 276 -22.74 13.85 17.18
CA SER A 276 -23.93 14.18 16.36
C SER A 276 -24.48 15.61 16.31
N SER A 277 -25.01 16.02 15.13
CA SER A 277 -26.47 16.24 14.96
C SER A 277 -26.94 16.48 13.50
N THR A 278 -28.09 15.86 13.22
CA THR A 278 -28.94 15.77 12.01
C THR A 278 -29.41 17.08 11.34
N ALA A 279 -29.50 17.11 10.00
CA ALA A 279 -30.65 17.68 9.22
C ALA A 279 -30.58 17.27 7.73
N VAL A 280 -31.72 17.15 7.04
CA VAL A 280 -31.86 16.52 5.70
C VAL A 280 -32.72 17.35 4.72
N ALA A 281 -32.25 17.51 3.47
CA ALA A 281 -33.05 17.73 2.24
C ALA A 281 -32.12 17.48 1.01
N LYS A 282 -32.33 16.48 0.13
CA LYS A 282 -33.22 16.44 -1.06
C LYS A 282 -33.20 17.75 -1.88
N SER A 283 -32.96 17.80 -3.19
CA SER A 283 -32.65 16.85 -4.29
C SER A 283 -31.97 17.68 -5.43
N SER A 284 -31.37 17.19 -6.54
CA SER A 284 -31.73 16.08 -7.42
C SER A 284 -30.64 15.78 -8.48
N SER A 285 -30.35 14.49 -8.69
CA SER A 285 -29.86 13.84 -9.94
C SER A 285 -29.27 14.65 -11.12
N SER A 286 -28.01 14.35 -11.45
CA SER A 286 -27.58 14.12 -12.85
C SER A 286 -26.52 13.00 -12.89
N LYS A 287 -26.62 12.11 -13.89
CA LYS A 287 -25.82 10.88 -13.99
C LYS A 287 -24.34 11.16 -14.30
N GLY A 288 -23.44 10.42 -13.66
CA GLY A 288 -22.01 10.37 -13.94
C GLY A 288 -21.35 9.24 -13.16
N GLY A 289 -21.59 8.00 -13.57
CA GLY A 289 -21.12 6.81 -12.83
C GLY A 289 -19.77 6.31 -13.32
N SER A 290 -18.80 6.25 -12.41
CA SER A 290 -17.59 5.42 -12.52
C SER A 290 -17.24 4.86 -11.14
N ASN A 291 -17.59 3.60 -10.90
CA ASN A 291 -17.07 2.85 -9.76
C ASN A 291 -15.56 2.69 -9.95
N VAL A 292 -14.74 3.21 -9.02
CA VAL A 292 -13.29 2.98 -8.99
C VAL A 292 -12.93 2.21 -7.73
N SER A 293 -12.47 0.98 -7.95
CA SER A 293 -11.98 0.06 -6.92
C SER A 293 -10.81 0.68 -6.14
N GLY A 294 -10.80 0.54 -4.81
CA GLY A 294 -9.94 1.27 -3.87
C GLY A 294 -8.43 0.98 -3.90
N THR A 295 -7.76 1.26 -5.02
CA THR A 295 -6.31 1.46 -5.14
C THR A 295 -6.08 2.47 -6.27
N ILE A 296 -5.62 3.68 -5.96
CA ILE A 296 -5.36 4.70 -6.98
C ILE A 296 -4.10 4.34 -7.76
N ASP A 297 -4.23 4.26 -9.07
CA ASP A 297 -3.12 4.21 -10.01
C ASP A 297 -3.25 5.40 -10.96
N ALA A 298 -2.80 6.58 -10.53
CA ALA A 298 -2.94 7.81 -11.31
C ALA A 298 -2.31 7.74 -12.73
N CYS A 299 -1.40 6.80 -12.97
CA CYS A 299 -0.84 6.57 -14.30
C CYS A 299 -1.80 5.84 -15.26
N LYS A 300 -2.78 5.07 -14.74
CA LYS A 300 -3.76 4.30 -15.53
C LYS A 300 -5.21 4.77 -15.35
N ASP A 301 -5.55 5.25 -14.16
CA ASP A 301 -6.88 5.70 -13.79
C ASP A 301 -7.28 6.89 -14.66
N LYS A 302 -8.51 6.83 -15.18
CA LYS A 302 -9.07 7.94 -15.95
C LYS A 302 -9.65 8.96 -14.98
N MET A 303 -9.03 10.12 -14.97
CA MET A 303 -9.60 11.37 -14.52
C MET A 303 -9.39 12.38 -15.64
N GLY A 304 -10.32 13.31 -15.77
CA GLY A 304 -10.24 14.40 -16.73
C GLY A 304 -10.91 15.64 -16.14
N HIS A 305 -11.06 16.67 -16.96
CA HIS A 305 -11.54 17.98 -16.54
C HIS A 305 -13.05 18.02 -16.29
N GLU A 306 -13.46 17.47 -15.16
CA GLU A 306 -14.86 17.31 -14.76
C GLU A 306 -15.36 18.47 -13.89
N GLY A 307 -16.65 18.76 -14.03
CA GLY A 307 -17.31 19.87 -13.35
C GLY A 307 -17.16 21.19 -14.10
N LYS A 308 -17.37 22.31 -13.40
CA LYS A 308 -17.34 23.66 -13.97
C LYS A 308 -15.90 24.07 -14.30
N GLU A 309 -15.69 24.48 -15.55
CA GLU A 309 -14.47 25.19 -15.94
C GLU A 309 -14.46 26.61 -15.38
N THR A 310 -13.34 27.02 -14.77
CA THR A 310 -13.08 28.42 -14.42
C THR A 310 -11.69 28.82 -14.94
N ARG A 311 -11.66 29.82 -15.82
CA ARG A 311 -10.42 30.39 -16.38
C ARG A 311 -10.08 31.71 -15.72
N THR A 312 -8.81 31.88 -15.37
CA THR A 312 -8.21 33.13 -14.90
C THR A 312 -6.99 33.48 -15.73
N GLN A 313 -6.83 34.76 -16.06
CA GLN A 313 -5.62 35.32 -16.68
C GLN A 313 -4.58 35.75 -15.62
N GLY A 314 -4.87 35.53 -14.33
CA GLY A 314 -4.09 36.06 -13.20
C GLY A 314 -4.00 37.58 -13.19
N GLN A 315 -2.96 38.12 -12.55
CA GLN A 315 -2.63 39.54 -12.59
C GLN A 315 -1.10 39.70 -12.59
N ASN A 316 -0.57 40.55 -13.46
CA ASN A 316 0.86 40.83 -13.55
C ASN A 316 1.41 41.36 -12.20
N ASN A 317 2.47 40.73 -11.69
CA ASN A 317 3.10 40.96 -10.39
C ASN A 317 2.16 40.78 -9.16
N SER A 318 1.07 40.01 -9.27
CA SER A 318 0.16 39.77 -8.12
C SER A 318 -0.44 38.37 -8.15
N SER A 319 -0.56 37.72 -6.99
CA SER A 319 -1.23 36.44 -6.87
C SER A 319 -2.74 36.63 -7.07
N VAL A 320 -3.35 35.79 -7.91
CA VAL A 320 -4.79 35.57 -7.94
C VAL A 320 -5.03 34.16 -7.42
N THR A 321 -5.74 34.07 -6.30
CA THR A 321 -5.81 32.87 -5.46
C THR A 321 -7.24 32.68 -4.96
N GLY A 322 -7.72 31.44 -4.86
CA GLY A 322 -9.07 31.16 -4.37
C GLY A 322 -9.39 29.66 -4.29
N ASN A 323 -10.59 29.35 -3.79
CA ASN A 323 -11.09 27.97 -3.72
C ASN A 323 -11.44 27.42 -5.10
N VAL A 324 -11.22 26.13 -5.30
CA VAL A 324 -11.63 25.40 -6.51
C VAL A 324 -13.01 24.81 -6.28
N GLY A 325 -14.05 25.50 -6.76
CA GLY A 325 -15.44 25.05 -6.65
C GLY A 325 -15.85 24.80 -5.20
N SER A 326 -16.44 23.63 -4.95
CA SER A 326 -16.72 23.09 -3.61
C SER A 326 -15.72 22.03 -3.14
N SER A 327 -14.59 21.88 -3.83
CA SER A 327 -13.52 20.95 -3.47
C SER A 327 -12.72 21.47 -2.26
N PRO A 328 -11.92 20.63 -1.58
CA PRO A 328 -11.01 21.09 -0.53
C PRO A 328 -9.77 21.82 -1.07
N TYR A 329 -9.67 22.01 -2.38
CA TYR A 329 -8.48 22.56 -3.03
C TYR A 329 -8.56 24.07 -3.25
N HIS A 330 -7.39 24.69 -3.30
CA HIS A 330 -7.18 26.10 -3.54
C HIS A 330 -6.25 26.25 -4.74
N TYR A 331 -6.65 27.05 -5.73
CA TYR A 331 -5.79 27.42 -6.84
C TYR A 331 -4.96 28.65 -6.48
N GLU A 332 -3.83 28.83 -7.15
CA GLU A 332 -3.15 30.11 -7.25
C GLU A 332 -2.41 30.24 -8.59
N ILE A 333 -2.53 31.43 -9.20
CA ILE A 333 -1.71 31.88 -10.32
C ILE A 333 -0.97 33.16 -9.92
N TRP A 334 0.32 33.23 -10.22
CA TRP A 334 1.15 34.44 -10.11
C TRP A 334 2.07 34.51 -11.33
N TYR A 335 2.38 35.70 -11.85
CA TYR A 335 3.36 35.86 -12.93
C TYR A 335 3.93 37.27 -13.04
N GLN A 336 5.06 37.38 -13.74
CA GLN A 336 5.67 38.63 -14.17
C GLN A 336 5.85 38.67 -15.70
N GLY A 337 5.12 39.56 -16.37
CA GLY A 337 5.18 39.75 -17.82
C GLY A 337 4.52 38.63 -18.63
N GLY A 338 4.53 38.76 -19.96
CA GLY A 338 3.93 37.78 -20.87
C GLY A 338 2.40 37.76 -20.88
N ASN A 339 1.86 36.76 -21.58
CA ASN A 339 0.44 36.44 -21.63
C ASN A 339 0.24 35.03 -21.05
N ASN A 340 -0.42 34.96 -19.89
CA ASN A 340 -0.46 33.75 -19.07
C ASN A 340 -1.88 33.47 -18.61
N SER A 341 -2.28 32.20 -18.55
CA SER A 341 -3.58 31.82 -18.01
C SER A 341 -3.57 30.47 -17.34
N MET A 342 -4.49 30.30 -16.39
CA MET A 342 -4.78 29.06 -15.71
C MET A 342 -6.27 28.77 -15.85
N THR A 343 -6.60 27.52 -16.17
CA THR A 343 -7.97 27.01 -16.22
C THR A 343 -8.06 25.84 -15.26
N PHE A 344 -8.91 25.94 -14.24
CA PHE A 344 -9.13 24.88 -13.26
C PHE A 344 -10.58 24.39 -13.30
N TYR A 345 -10.79 23.18 -12.82
CA TYR A 345 -12.06 22.46 -12.86
C TYR A 345 -12.47 22.04 -11.43
N ASP A 346 -13.76 21.88 -11.16
CA ASP A 346 -14.26 21.61 -9.79
C ASP A 346 -13.64 20.37 -9.13
N ASN A 347 -13.14 19.41 -9.90
CA ASN A 347 -12.45 18.22 -9.36
C ASN A 347 -10.97 18.46 -8.97
N GLY A 348 -10.43 19.67 -9.17
CA GLY A 348 -9.05 20.04 -8.84
C GLY A 348 -8.03 19.86 -9.98
N THR A 349 -8.41 19.20 -11.08
CA THR A 349 -7.57 19.18 -12.28
C THR A 349 -7.42 20.58 -12.87
N TYR A 350 -6.33 20.85 -13.57
CA TYR A 350 -6.10 22.17 -14.17
C TYR A 350 -5.15 22.15 -15.37
N LYS A 351 -5.28 23.18 -16.20
CA LYS A 351 -4.36 23.54 -17.27
C LYS A 351 -3.72 24.89 -16.98
N ALA A 352 -2.49 25.05 -17.43
CA ALA A 352 -1.73 26.29 -17.37
C ALA A 352 -1.07 26.56 -18.72
N SER A 353 -0.96 27.82 -19.09
CA SER A 353 -0.32 28.28 -20.33
C SER A 353 0.42 29.58 -20.09
N TRP A 354 1.66 29.68 -20.56
CA TRP A 354 2.44 30.92 -20.53
C TRP A 354 3.02 31.22 -21.90
N ASN A 355 3.21 32.50 -22.21
CA ASN A 355 3.83 32.94 -23.45
C ASN A 355 4.57 34.26 -23.24
N GLY A 356 5.91 34.22 -23.35
CA GLY A 356 6.76 35.39 -23.13
C GLY A 356 6.74 35.89 -21.69
N THR A 357 6.52 34.99 -20.73
CA THR A 357 6.64 35.33 -19.30
C THR A 357 8.11 35.57 -18.93
N ASN A 358 8.36 36.25 -17.81
CA ASN A 358 9.66 36.25 -17.13
C ASN A 358 9.69 35.27 -15.95
N ASP A 359 8.54 35.10 -15.30
CA ASP A 359 8.30 34.16 -14.22
C ASP A 359 6.79 33.87 -14.17
N PHE A 360 6.39 32.61 -13.96
CA PHE A 360 5.01 32.15 -13.99
C PHE A 360 4.85 30.93 -13.08
N LEU A 361 3.93 31.03 -12.11
CA LEU A 361 3.53 29.94 -11.23
C LEU A 361 2.03 29.69 -11.40
N ALA A 362 1.64 28.43 -11.65
CA ALA A 362 0.26 27.97 -11.59
C ALA A 362 0.16 26.67 -10.80
N ARG A 363 -0.68 26.66 -9.76
CA ARG A 363 -0.72 25.57 -8.77
C ARG A 363 -2.09 25.32 -8.15
N VAL A 364 -2.41 24.05 -7.87
CA VAL A 364 -3.64 23.62 -7.16
C VAL A 364 -3.30 22.62 -6.05
N GLY A 365 -3.97 22.75 -4.91
CA GLY A 365 -3.88 21.78 -3.81
C GLY A 365 -4.33 22.38 -2.48
N PHE A 366 -3.87 21.83 -1.37
CA PHE A 366 -4.33 22.25 -0.05
C PHE A 366 -3.79 23.62 0.36
N LYS A 367 -4.69 24.42 0.96
CA LYS A 367 -4.36 25.64 1.69
C LYS A 367 -4.57 25.40 3.18
N TYR A 368 -3.57 25.79 3.98
CA TYR A 368 -3.58 25.65 5.43
C TYR A 368 -3.68 27.01 6.11
N ASP A 369 -4.06 26.99 7.39
CA ASP A 369 -4.40 28.16 8.20
C ASP A 369 -3.25 28.65 9.08
N GLU A 370 -2.02 28.22 8.80
CA GLU A 370 -0.79 28.62 9.48
C GLU A 370 -0.70 28.25 10.98
N LYS A 371 -1.61 27.40 11.51
CA LYS A 371 -1.60 27.03 12.95
C LYS A 371 -0.89 25.71 13.25
N SER A 372 -0.90 24.80 12.29
CA SER A 372 -0.55 23.38 12.48
C SER A 372 0.69 22.98 11.69
N THR A 373 1.54 22.13 12.24
CA THR A 373 2.71 21.57 11.53
C THR A 373 2.28 20.51 10.51
N TYR A 374 3.19 20.09 9.62
CA TYR A 374 2.90 18.98 8.71
C TYR A 374 2.55 17.68 9.44
N SER A 375 3.09 17.46 10.66
CA SER A 375 2.77 16.28 11.48
C SER A 375 1.35 16.32 12.07
N ASP A 376 0.77 17.51 12.22
CA ASP A 376 -0.58 17.69 12.76
C ASP A 376 -1.67 17.51 11.69
N VAL A 377 -1.38 17.95 10.45
CA VAL A 377 -2.31 17.90 9.30
C VAL A 377 -2.10 16.67 8.40
N GLY A 378 -0.94 16.02 8.47
CA GLY A 378 -0.60 14.85 7.66
C GLY A 378 -1.13 13.51 8.20
N PRO A 379 -0.86 12.39 7.50
CA PRO A 379 -0.05 12.30 6.28
C PRO A 379 -0.68 13.08 5.13
N ILE A 380 0.14 13.85 4.42
CA ILE A 380 -0.19 14.55 3.19
C ILE A 380 0.40 13.77 2.01
N ASP A 381 -0.42 13.49 1.01
CA ASP A 381 -0.03 12.76 -0.19
C ASP A 381 -0.60 13.42 -1.45
N ALA A 382 0.03 13.15 -2.61
CA ALA A 382 -0.49 13.55 -3.92
C ALA A 382 -0.43 12.42 -4.95
N TYR A 383 -1.54 12.21 -5.65
CA TYR A 383 -1.70 11.30 -6.78
C TYR A 383 -1.91 12.13 -8.03
N PHE A 384 -1.08 11.93 -9.06
CA PHE A 384 -1.01 12.84 -10.19
C PHE A 384 -0.80 12.15 -11.53
N ASN A 385 -1.25 12.81 -12.59
CA ASN A 385 -0.85 12.57 -13.97
C ASN A 385 -0.88 13.91 -14.69
N TRP A 386 0.23 14.27 -15.32
CA TRP A 386 0.36 15.53 -16.04
C TRP A 386 1.09 15.36 -17.37
N SER A 387 0.82 16.29 -18.28
CA SER A 387 1.56 16.46 -19.53
C SER A 387 2.01 17.92 -19.68
N LYS A 388 3.06 18.14 -20.47
CA LYS A 388 3.68 19.45 -20.66
C LYS A 388 4.18 19.61 -22.09
N GLN A 389 4.18 20.83 -22.61
CA GLN A 389 4.67 21.15 -23.95
C GLN A 389 5.36 22.52 -23.98
N GLY A 390 6.27 22.74 -24.92
CA GLY A 390 7.02 24.00 -25.04
C GLY A 390 8.27 24.05 -24.16
N ASN A 391 8.57 25.23 -23.61
CA ASN A 391 9.75 25.49 -22.79
C ASN A 391 9.45 26.52 -21.67
N ALA A 392 10.29 26.54 -20.64
CA ALA A 392 10.05 27.27 -19.39
C ALA A 392 11.20 28.21 -18.96
N GLY A 393 12.05 28.64 -19.91
CA GLY A 393 13.08 29.64 -19.65
C GLY A 393 14.28 29.14 -18.83
N GLY A 394 14.81 30.02 -17.96
CA GLY A 394 16.11 29.82 -17.29
C GLY A 394 16.07 28.97 -16.01
N TYR A 395 14.88 28.75 -15.45
CA TYR A 395 14.61 27.86 -14.32
C TYR A 395 13.17 27.36 -14.42
N ASN A 396 12.91 26.15 -13.95
CA ASN A 396 11.56 25.57 -13.99
C ASN A 396 11.42 24.46 -12.95
N TYR A 397 10.23 24.31 -12.38
CA TYR A 397 9.94 23.23 -11.43
C TYR A 397 8.54 22.67 -11.68
N ILE A 398 8.41 21.35 -11.68
CA ILE A 398 7.12 20.65 -11.71
C ILE A 398 7.12 19.61 -10.59
N GLY A 399 6.04 19.58 -9.80
CA GLY A 399 5.92 18.71 -8.62
C GLY A 399 5.11 19.41 -7.53
N ILE A 400 5.54 19.32 -6.27
CA ILE A 400 4.87 19.95 -5.13
C ILE A 400 5.59 21.22 -4.70
N TYR A 401 4.82 22.26 -4.39
CA TYR A 401 5.29 23.51 -3.85
C TYR A 401 4.51 23.90 -2.60
N GLY A 402 5.15 24.69 -1.75
CA GLY A 402 4.44 25.42 -0.72
C GLY A 402 5.34 26.25 0.16
N TRP A 403 4.72 26.73 1.23
CA TRP A 403 5.38 27.50 2.26
C TRP A 403 5.04 26.94 3.64
N THR A 404 5.91 27.25 4.60
CA THR A 404 5.58 27.19 6.03
C THR A 404 5.89 28.52 6.70
N VAL A 405 5.35 28.73 7.90
CA VAL A 405 5.61 29.90 8.76
C VAL A 405 6.05 29.45 10.15
N ASP A 406 6.81 30.28 10.86
CA ASP A 406 7.40 29.98 12.18
C ASP A 406 8.16 28.63 12.26
N PRO A 407 9.26 28.42 11.49
CA PRO A 407 9.97 29.37 10.62
C PRO A 407 9.32 29.58 9.25
N LEU A 408 9.58 30.74 8.64
CA LEU A 408 9.26 30.99 7.24
C LEU A 408 10.20 30.18 6.34
N VAL A 409 9.64 29.29 5.53
CA VAL A 409 10.36 28.42 4.58
C VAL A 409 9.57 28.33 3.30
N GLU A 410 10.24 28.45 2.15
CA GLU A 410 9.70 28.07 0.84
C GLU A 410 10.23 26.67 0.48
N TYR A 411 9.40 25.83 -0.16
CA TYR A 411 9.86 24.48 -0.46
C TYR A 411 9.31 23.90 -1.77
N TYR A 412 10.08 22.96 -2.31
CA TYR A 412 9.84 22.28 -3.58
C TYR A 412 10.15 20.78 -3.48
N ILE A 413 9.23 19.94 -3.95
CA ILE A 413 9.51 18.55 -4.32
C ILE A 413 9.40 18.51 -5.84
N VAL A 414 10.54 18.31 -6.52
CA VAL A 414 10.68 18.45 -7.97
C VAL A 414 10.74 17.07 -8.59
N ASP A 415 9.61 16.67 -9.16
CA ASP A 415 9.39 15.37 -9.80
C ASP A 415 9.60 15.41 -11.32
N ASP A 416 9.48 16.60 -11.91
CA ASP A 416 9.61 16.82 -13.34
C ASP A 416 10.10 18.24 -13.68
N TRP A 417 10.51 18.45 -14.93
CA TRP A 417 11.13 19.70 -15.39
C TRP A 417 11.12 19.84 -16.93
N PHE A 418 11.24 21.06 -17.45
CA PHE A 418 11.49 21.27 -18.89
C PHE A 418 12.98 21.13 -19.21
N SER A 419 13.83 21.83 -18.46
CA SER A 419 15.28 21.59 -18.38
C SER A 419 15.66 21.22 -16.96
N GLU A 420 16.57 20.26 -16.77
CA GLU A 420 16.91 19.76 -15.43
C GLU A 420 17.50 20.89 -14.56
N PRO A 421 16.96 21.15 -13.35
CA PRO A 421 17.47 22.19 -12.49
C PRO A 421 18.93 21.93 -12.06
N GLY A 422 19.83 22.82 -12.47
CA GLY A 422 21.23 22.77 -12.08
C GLY A 422 21.45 23.10 -10.59
N PRO A 423 22.57 22.66 -9.98
CA PRO A 423 22.87 22.93 -8.56
C PRO A 423 22.89 24.43 -8.20
N ASN A 424 23.21 25.30 -9.16
CA ASN A 424 23.19 26.76 -8.99
C ASN A 424 21.79 27.34 -8.71
N LEU A 425 20.71 26.62 -9.06
CA LEU A 425 19.34 27.01 -8.76
C LEU A 425 18.87 26.46 -7.40
N LEU A 426 19.33 25.25 -7.04
CA LEU A 426 18.88 24.49 -5.87
C LEU A 426 19.68 24.80 -4.58
N GLY A 427 20.90 25.33 -4.72
CA GLY A 427 21.79 25.64 -3.60
C GLY A 427 22.69 24.48 -3.18
N SER A 428 22.98 24.38 -1.87
CA SER A 428 23.90 23.37 -1.34
C SER A 428 23.22 22.01 -1.21
N LYS A 429 23.83 20.93 -1.72
CA LYS A 429 23.35 19.56 -1.47
C LYS A 429 23.49 19.22 0.01
N LYS A 430 22.41 18.75 0.62
CA LYS A 430 22.28 18.42 2.04
C LYS A 430 22.28 16.91 2.29
N GLY A 431 21.84 16.13 1.31
CA GLY A 431 21.79 14.68 1.38
C GLY A 431 21.10 14.10 0.14
N GLU A 432 20.74 12.83 0.24
CA GLU A 432 19.81 12.15 -0.66
C GLU A 432 19.06 11.07 0.12
N PHE A 433 17.92 10.64 -0.41
CA PHE A 433 17.08 9.61 0.20
C PHE A 433 16.14 8.98 -0.83
N THR A 434 15.60 7.82 -0.51
CA THR A 434 14.69 7.06 -1.38
C THR A 434 13.27 7.08 -0.83
N VAL A 435 12.30 7.43 -1.68
CA VAL A 435 10.85 7.42 -1.42
C VAL A 435 10.11 7.19 -2.74
N ASP A 436 8.91 6.59 -2.70
CA ASP A 436 8.11 6.26 -3.91
C ASP A 436 8.90 5.50 -5.00
N GLY A 437 9.82 4.63 -4.58
CA GLY A 437 10.69 3.86 -5.48
C GLY A 437 11.71 4.71 -6.26
N ALA A 438 12.03 5.92 -5.81
CA ALA A 438 12.97 6.82 -6.48
C ALA A 438 13.90 7.54 -5.49
N THR A 439 15.14 7.77 -5.89
CA THR A 439 16.07 8.60 -5.12
C THR A 439 15.85 10.08 -5.41
N TYR A 440 15.77 10.89 -4.36
CA TYR A 440 15.74 12.34 -4.41
C TYR A 440 17.02 12.90 -3.81
N GLU A 441 17.60 13.89 -4.48
CA GLU A 441 18.69 14.70 -3.98
C GLU A 441 18.11 15.89 -3.18
N VAL A 442 18.53 16.04 -1.93
CA VAL A 442 18.05 17.12 -1.06
C VAL A 442 19.00 18.31 -1.14
N TYR A 443 18.47 19.50 -1.36
CA TYR A 443 19.23 20.75 -1.37
C TYR A 443 18.61 21.82 -0.47
N GLN A 444 19.44 22.77 -0.05
CA GLN A 444 19.04 23.97 0.67
C GLN A 444 19.69 25.20 0.06
N ASN A 445 18.88 26.23 -0.24
CA ASN A 445 19.34 27.55 -0.65
C ASN A 445 18.91 28.60 0.41
N MET A 446 19.50 29.80 0.35
CA MET A 446 19.09 30.95 1.15
C MET A 446 18.71 32.12 0.24
N ARG A 447 17.49 32.63 0.42
CA ARG A 447 17.02 33.86 -0.23
C ARG A 447 17.18 35.01 0.76
N TYR A 448 17.81 36.10 0.31
CA TYR A 448 18.09 37.28 1.15
C TYR A 448 17.25 38.46 0.68
N ASN A 449 16.46 39.05 1.58
CA ASN A 449 15.56 40.18 1.28
C ASN A 449 14.70 39.97 0.02
N ALA A 450 14.21 38.75 -0.20
CA ALA A 450 13.44 38.35 -1.36
C ALA A 450 11.93 38.36 -1.07
N PRO A 451 11.05 38.50 -2.08
CA PRO A 451 9.61 38.37 -1.91
C PRO A 451 9.21 37.04 -1.27
N SER A 452 8.19 37.06 -0.42
CA SER A 452 7.59 35.89 0.23
C SER A 452 6.12 36.14 0.58
N ILE A 453 5.44 35.10 1.05
CA ILE A 453 4.08 35.19 1.62
C ILE A 453 3.97 36.12 2.86
N LYS A 454 5.09 36.60 3.42
CA LYS A 454 5.17 37.58 4.53
C LYS A 454 5.95 38.85 4.14
N GLY A 455 5.85 39.25 2.87
CA GLY A 455 6.58 40.40 2.31
C GLY A 455 8.04 40.07 2.02
N ASN A 456 8.90 41.09 1.86
CA ASN A 456 10.32 40.82 1.64
C ASN A 456 10.99 40.33 2.92
N GLN A 457 11.61 39.15 2.86
CA GLN A 457 12.19 38.46 4.01
C GLN A 457 13.50 37.75 3.62
N THR A 458 14.25 37.30 4.62
CA THR A 458 15.35 36.34 4.45
C THR A 458 14.90 34.98 4.94
N PHE A 459 14.89 33.97 4.06
CA PHE A 459 14.33 32.64 4.32
C PHE A 459 15.10 31.55 3.56
N PRO A 460 15.14 30.32 4.08
CA PRO A 460 15.65 29.18 3.34
C PRO A 460 14.64 28.71 2.28
N GLN A 461 15.17 28.16 1.20
CA GLN A 461 14.44 27.31 0.26
C GLN A 461 14.89 25.86 0.45
N PHE A 462 13.94 24.93 0.57
CA PHE A 462 14.22 23.48 0.65
C PHE A 462 13.80 22.79 -0.65
N PHE A 463 14.66 21.92 -1.18
CA PHE A 463 14.39 21.16 -2.39
C PHE A 463 14.58 19.67 -2.16
N SER A 464 13.68 18.86 -2.73
CA SER A 464 13.91 17.45 -3.03
C SER A 464 13.82 17.27 -4.55
N LYS A 465 14.94 17.11 -5.26
CA LYS A 465 14.94 16.90 -6.72
C LYS A 465 15.04 15.40 -7.02
N ARG A 466 14.06 14.83 -7.72
CA ARG A 466 14.11 13.42 -8.16
C ARG A 466 15.31 13.21 -9.11
N LYS A 467 16.04 12.11 -9.00
CA LYS A 467 17.19 11.80 -9.91
C LYS A 467 16.78 11.47 -11.35
N GLY A 468 15.48 11.32 -11.61
CA GLY A 468 14.93 11.22 -12.96
C GLY A 468 13.53 11.82 -12.99
N ALA A 469 13.10 12.33 -14.14
CA ALA A 469 11.78 12.92 -14.28
C ALA A 469 10.66 11.85 -14.26
N ARG A 470 9.43 12.21 -13.86
CA ARG A 470 8.21 11.40 -14.09
C ARG A 470 6.97 12.27 -14.32
N SER A 471 6.04 11.77 -15.12
CA SER A 471 4.80 12.50 -15.48
C SER A 471 3.55 12.02 -14.74
N CYS A 472 3.62 10.93 -13.99
CA CYS A 472 2.50 10.41 -13.19
C CYS A 472 2.99 9.61 -11.98
N GLY A 473 2.12 9.41 -10.99
CA GLY A 473 2.36 8.52 -9.85
C GLY A 473 1.85 9.07 -8.53
N HIS A 474 2.55 8.70 -7.45
CA HIS A 474 2.30 9.08 -6.06
C HIS A 474 3.50 9.86 -5.49
N ILE A 475 3.24 10.87 -4.66
CA ILE A 475 4.23 11.63 -3.87
C ILE A 475 3.83 11.55 -2.39
N ASP A 476 4.61 10.85 -1.56
CA ASP A 476 4.55 10.97 -0.09
C ASP A 476 5.21 12.28 0.34
N ILE A 477 4.44 13.37 0.30
CA ILE A 477 4.87 14.73 0.67
C ILE A 477 5.38 14.75 2.12
N THR A 478 4.81 13.90 2.99
CA THR A 478 5.16 13.81 4.41
C THR A 478 6.57 13.25 4.62
N ALA A 479 6.98 12.26 3.83
CA ALA A 479 8.33 11.70 3.86
C ALA A 479 9.40 12.73 3.47
N HIS A 480 9.13 13.57 2.46
CA HIS A 480 10.03 14.67 2.11
C HIS A 480 10.23 15.65 3.28
N PHE A 481 9.15 16.03 3.96
CA PHE A 481 9.23 16.95 5.10
C PHE A 481 9.98 16.35 6.28
N LYS A 482 9.72 15.07 6.61
CA LYS A 482 10.49 14.33 7.63
C LYS A 482 11.98 14.29 7.28
N LYS A 483 12.34 14.00 6.02
CA LYS A 483 13.75 13.95 5.60
C LYS A 483 14.44 15.30 5.71
N TRP A 484 13.76 16.39 5.39
CA TRP A 484 14.30 17.73 5.61
C TRP A 484 14.60 17.96 7.09
N GLU A 485 13.69 17.65 8.00
CA GLU A 485 13.95 17.81 9.44
C GLU A 485 15.08 16.90 9.96
N GLU A 486 15.19 15.65 9.48
CA GLU A 486 16.34 14.76 9.76
C GLU A 486 17.68 15.38 9.35
N LEU A 487 17.71 16.15 8.26
CA LEU A 487 18.88 16.87 7.75
C LEU A 487 19.09 18.26 8.39
N GLY A 488 18.35 18.56 9.47
CA GLY A 488 18.39 19.84 10.19
C GLY A 488 17.68 20.99 9.47
N MET A 489 16.93 20.70 8.40
CA MET A 489 16.15 21.67 7.62
C MET A 489 14.76 21.79 8.25
N LYS A 490 14.68 22.53 9.36
CA LYS A 490 13.48 22.66 10.20
C LYS A 490 12.28 23.22 9.42
N MET A 491 11.15 22.51 9.48
CA MET A 491 9.88 22.96 8.89
C MET A 491 9.07 23.80 9.89
N GLY A 492 8.18 24.64 9.37
CA GLY A 492 7.22 25.43 10.14
C GLY A 492 5.79 24.86 10.13
N LYS A 493 4.86 25.73 10.52
CA LYS A 493 3.41 25.52 10.40
C LYS A 493 3.00 25.67 8.93
N MET A 494 2.14 24.80 8.44
CA MET A 494 1.81 24.73 7.02
C MET A 494 1.04 25.98 6.55
N TYR A 495 1.47 26.54 5.41
CA TYR A 495 0.72 27.57 4.68
C TYR A 495 -0.03 26.98 3.49
N GLU A 496 0.59 26.13 2.68
CA GLU A 496 -0.04 25.43 1.55
C GLU A 496 0.80 24.22 1.14
N ALA A 497 0.20 23.25 0.45
CA ALA A 497 0.91 22.21 -0.29
C ALA A 497 0.15 21.95 -1.60
N LYS A 498 0.74 22.28 -2.74
CA LYS A 498 0.06 22.32 -4.05
C LYS A 498 0.90 21.70 -5.15
N VAL A 499 0.27 21.00 -6.10
CA VAL A 499 0.91 20.63 -7.37
C VAL A 499 1.14 21.90 -8.18
N LEU A 500 2.38 22.10 -8.65
CA LEU A 500 2.90 23.31 -9.27
C LEU A 500 3.45 23.02 -10.68
N VAL A 501 3.27 23.99 -11.58
CA VAL A 501 4.25 24.30 -12.63
C VAL A 501 4.79 25.71 -12.42
N GLU A 502 6.12 25.85 -12.42
CA GLU A 502 6.86 27.11 -12.41
C GLU A 502 7.75 27.23 -13.65
N ALA A 503 7.72 28.40 -14.28
CA ALA A 503 8.46 28.71 -15.52
C ALA A 503 9.09 30.11 -15.47
N GLY A 504 10.41 30.14 -15.27
CA GLY A 504 11.27 31.32 -15.34
C GLY A 504 11.54 31.82 -16.76
N GLY A 505 10.52 31.79 -17.61
CA GLY A 505 10.58 32.32 -18.98
C GLY A 505 9.87 31.46 -20.03
N GLY A 506 10.02 31.88 -21.29
CA GLY A 506 9.65 31.07 -22.45
C GLY A 506 8.15 31.03 -22.75
N SER A 507 7.74 29.95 -23.43
CA SER A 507 6.36 29.72 -23.83
C SER A 507 6.04 28.21 -23.80
N GLY A 508 4.93 27.85 -23.16
CA GLY A 508 4.57 26.46 -22.97
C GLY A 508 3.20 26.27 -22.33
N SER A 509 2.87 24.99 -22.12
CA SER A 509 1.65 24.56 -21.45
C SER A 509 1.91 23.39 -20.51
N PHE A 510 1.02 23.26 -19.54
CA PHE A 510 0.99 22.19 -18.55
C PHE A 510 -0.47 21.78 -18.32
N ASP A 511 -0.71 20.49 -18.18
CA ASP A 511 -2.05 19.91 -18.12
C ASP A 511 -2.04 18.76 -17.11
N VAL A 512 -2.63 18.98 -15.94
CA VAL A 512 -2.80 17.99 -14.88
C VAL A 512 -4.14 17.29 -15.12
N SER A 513 -4.11 16.13 -15.76
CA SER A 513 -5.29 15.36 -16.14
C SER A 513 -5.83 14.50 -15.00
N TYR A 514 -4.95 13.95 -14.16
CA TYR A 514 -5.31 13.30 -12.90
C TYR A 514 -4.77 14.09 -11.73
N PHE A 515 -5.64 14.38 -10.75
CA PHE A 515 -5.27 15.08 -9.54
C PHE A 515 -6.11 14.62 -8.35
N ARG A 516 -5.44 14.08 -7.33
CA ARG A 516 -6.03 13.88 -6.00
C ARG A 516 -4.98 14.09 -4.94
N MET A 517 -5.28 14.88 -3.92
CA MET A 517 -4.45 14.96 -2.72
C MET A 517 -5.22 14.44 -1.52
N THR A 518 -4.48 13.93 -0.54
CA THR A 518 -5.02 13.50 0.75
C THR A 518 -4.32 14.21 1.88
N ASP A 519 -5.08 14.49 2.94
CA ASP A 519 -4.53 14.84 4.24
C ASP A 519 -5.40 14.26 5.36
N LYS A 520 -5.08 14.52 6.62
CA LYS A 520 -5.85 14.02 7.78
C LYS A 520 -7.32 14.46 7.80
N LYS A 521 -7.67 15.58 7.18
CA LYS A 521 -9.06 16.08 7.04
C LYS A 521 -9.72 15.54 5.78
N HIS A 522 -8.93 15.21 4.77
CA HIS A 522 -9.37 14.76 3.45
C HIS A 522 -8.75 13.38 3.12
N PRO A 523 -9.11 12.31 3.86
CA PRO A 523 -8.58 10.97 3.60
C PRO A 523 -9.05 10.43 2.24
N LEU A 524 -8.44 9.33 1.78
CA LEU A 524 -9.05 8.52 0.73
C LEU A 524 -10.43 8.04 1.18
N ALA A 525 -11.37 7.99 0.23
CA ALA A 525 -12.68 7.41 0.48
C ALA A 525 -12.49 5.90 0.74
N GLU A 526 -12.87 5.44 1.93
CA GLU A 526 -13.01 4.02 2.20
C GLU A 526 -14.07 3.43 1.26
N PRO A 527 -13.87 2.24 0.67
CA PRO A 527 -14.92 1.59 -0.10
C PRO A 527 -16.12 1.33 0.81
N GLU A 528 -17.30 1.81 0.43
CA GLU A 528 -18.53 1.54 1.18
C GLU A 528 -18.77 0.03 1.27
N PRO A 529 -19.27 -0.49 2.40
CA PRO A 529 -19.69 -1.88 2.49
C PRO A 529 -20.86 -2.09 1.51
N GLU A 530 -20.74 -3.06 0.60
CA GLU A 530 -21.73 -3.31 -0.45
C GLU A 530 -23.13 -3.57 0.14
N SER A 531 -24.01 -2.58 0.01
CA SER A 531 -25.44 -2.71 0.27
C SER A 531 -26.09 -3.53 -0.83
N SER A 532 -26.28 -4.83 -0.59
CA SER A 532 -26.94 -5.74 -1.53
C SER A 532 -28.43 -5.40 -1.70
N SER A 533 -28.76 -4.55 -2.67
CA SER A 533 -30.15 -4.22 -3.02
C SER A 533 -30.34 -3.93 -4.51
N GLU A 534 -30.27 -4.97 -5.34
CA GLU A 534 -30.90 -4.97 -6.68
C GLU A 534 -31.76 -6.24 -6.83
N GLU A 535 -33.06 -6.12 -6.55
CA GLU A 535 -34.03 -7.12 -6.97
C GLU A 535 -34.24 -7.05 -8.48
N ALA A 536 -34.03 -8.18 -9.16
CA ALA A 536 -34.31 -8.30 -10.58
C ALA A 536 -35.82 -8.23 -10.87
N LYS A 537 -36.23 -7.29 -11.73
CA LYS A 537 -37.60 -7.25 -12.25
C LYS A 537 -37.91 -8.47 -13.12
N SER A 538 -38.93 -9.23 -12.75
CA SER A 538 -39.67 -10.09 -13.67
C SER A 538 -41.17 -9.98 -13.41
N SER A 539 -41.94 -9.77 -14.48
CA SER A 539 -43.41 -9.88 -14.51
C SER A 539 -43.85 -11.35 -14.34
N SER A 540 -45.10 -11.72 -14.01
CA SER A 540 -46.42 -11.06 -14.17
C SER A 540 -47.51 -11.70 -13.26
N SER A 541 -48.73 -11.13 -13.27
CA SER A 541 -50.05 -11.81 -13.04
C SER A 541 -50.69 -11.85 -11.63
N GLU A 542 -51.57 -10.86 -11.39
CA GLU A 542 -52.88 -10.85 -10.69
C GLU A 542 -53.22 -11.57 -9.34
N LYS A 543 -53.98 -10.81 -8.52
CA LYS A 543 -55.13 -11.18 -7.64
C LYS A 543 -54.99 -11.41 -6.10
N VAL A 544 -54.92 -10.27 -5.40
CA VAL A 544 -55.73 -9.81 -4.23
C VAL A 544 -56.42 -10.84 -3.29
N LYS A 545 -56.07 -10.85 -1.98
CA LYS A 545 -56.94 -10.47 -0.81
C LYS A 545 -56.31 -10.75 0.59
N SER A 546 -56.25 -9.70 1.43
CA SER A 546 -56.70 -9.55 2.85
C SER A 546 -56.79 -10.79 3.79
N SER A 547 -56.52 -10.76 5.11
CA SER A 547 -56.36 -9.64 6.09
C SER A 547 -55.95 -10.14 7.50
N SER A 548 -55.43 -9.23 8.36
CA SER A 548 -55.60 -9.18 9.85
C SER A 548 -55.04 -10.34 10.72
N SER A 549 -54.59 -10.19 11.99
CA SER A 549 -54.67 -9.10 12.99
C SER A 549 -53.53 -9.14 14.04
N GLN A 550 -53.51 -8.12 14.91
CA GLN A 550 -52.52 -7.71 15.94
C GLN A 550 -52.25 -8.70 17.11
N GLY A 551 -51.09 -8.54 17.79
CA GLY A 551 -50.78 -9.13 19.11
C GLY A 551 -49.39 -8.71 19.68
N THR A 552 -49.26 -8.45 20.99
CA THR A 552 -48.17 -7.66 21.63
C THR A 552 -47.89 -8.16 23.07
N ILE A 553 -46.77 -7.97 23.81
CA ILE A 553 -45.55 -7.12 23.76
C ILE A 553 -44.33 -7.93 24.31
N GLY A 554 -43.08 -7.64 23.92
CA GLY A 554 -41.87 -8.12 24.66
C GLY A 554 -40.52 -7.64 24.10
N ILE A 555 -39.51 -7.41 24.96
CA ILE A 555 -38.20 -6.79 24.59
C ILE A 555 -37.00 -7.72 24.91
N ALA A 556 -36.02 -7.72 23.99
CA ALA A 556 -34.64 -8.25 24.05
C ALA A 556 -34.42 -9.79 24.02
N PRO A 557 -33.22 -10.26 23.59
CA PRO A 557 -32.16 -9.62 22.78
C PRO A 557 -32.12 -10.17 21.33
N VAL A 558 -31.44 -9.48 20.41
CA VAL A 558 -31.35 -9.93 19.00
C VAL A 558 -30.32 -11.07 18.85
N GLU A 559 -30.80 -12.31 18.84
CA GLU A 559 -30.06 -13.46 18.29
C GLU A 559 -30.15 -13.41 16.76
N PHE A 560 -29.05 -13.66 16.04
CA PHE A 560 -29.04 -13.66 14.57
C PHE A 560 -29.93 -14.78 14.02
N ALA A 561 -31.11 -14.42 13.51
CA ALA A 561 -32.07 -15.38 12.98
C ALA A 561 -31.61 -15.93 11.62
N VAL A 562 -31.38 -17.25 11.56
CA VAL A 562 -31.19 -17.98 10.30
C VAL A 562 -32.57 -18.38 9.76
N HIS A 563 -33.20 -17.45 9.05
CA HIS A 563 -34.27 -17.71 8.08
C HIS A 563 -33.74 -17.15 6.74
N GLU A 564 -33.73 -17.87 5.62
CA GLU A 564 -34.60 -18.97 5.21
C GLU A 564 -33.80 -20.12 4.59
N ILE A 565 -33.64 -21.25 5.28
CA ILE A 565 -33.13 -22.47 4.65
C ILE A 565 -33.94 -23.68 5.12
N SER A 566 -34.87 -24.13 4.28
CA SER A 566 -35.65 -25.35 4.47
C SER A 566 -35.14 -26.48 3.59
N GLY A 567 -35.29 -27.72 4.05
CA GLY A 567 -34.92 -28.92 3.33
C GLY A 567 -33.97 -29.83 4.10
N LYS A 568 -33.37 -30.78 3.39
CA LYS A 568 -32.58 -31.87 3.99
C LYS A 568 -31.10 -31.51 4.06
N PHE A 569 -30.57 -31.50 5.28
CA PHE A 569 -29.15 -31.28 5.58
C PHE A 569 -28.47 -32.60 5.94
N GLN A 570 -27.28 -32.81 5.40
CA GLN A 570 -26.33 -33.79 5.93
C GLN A 570 -25.70 -33.23 7.20
N VAL A 571 -25.53 -34.07 8.22
CA VAL A 571 -24.92 -33.71 9.50
C VAL A 571 -23.65 -34.53 9.68
N LEU A 572 -22.56 -33.88 10.06
CA LEU A 572 -21.25 -34.49 10.27
C LEU A 572 -20.68 -34.11 11.64
N ASP A 573 -19.76 -34.92 12.17
CA ASP A 573 -18.94 -34.52 13.31
C ASP A 573 -17.83 -33.54 12.90
N MET A 574 -17.09 -33.01 13.89
CA MET A 574 -15.95 -32.12 13.66
C MET A 574 -14.75 -32.78 12.96
N GLN A 575 -14.83 -34.10 12.71
CA GLN A 575 -13.85 -34.88 11.95
C GLN A 575 -14.38 -35.21 10.54
N GLY A 576 -15.49 -34.60 10.11
CA GLY A 576 -16.07 -34.76 8.78
C GLY A 576 -16.78 -36.09 8.56
N ARG A 577 -17.03 -36.90 9.60
CA ARG A 577 -17.74 -38.18 9.48
C ARG A 577 -19.24 -37.92 9.46
N TYR A 578 -19.93 -38.50 8.47
CA TYR A 578 -21.38 -38.38 8.34
C TYR A 578 -22.11 -39.08 9.50
N LEU A 579 -22.89 -38.30 10.27
CA LEU A 579 -23.67 -38.75 11.42
C LEU A 579 -25.14 -39.04 11.07
N GLY A 580 -25.66 -38.46 9.99
CA GLY A 580 -27.04 -38.63 9.54
C GLY A 580 -27.54 -37.44 8.74
N SER A 581 -28.85 -37.41 8.46
CA SER A 581 -29.51 -36.24 7.89
C SER A 581 -30.59 -35.72 8.85
N VAL A 582 -30.81 -34.40 8.82
CA VAL A 582 -31.97 -33.73 9.41
C VAL A 582 -32.74 -32.98 8.33
N GLU A 583 -34.01 -32.73 8.59
CA GLU A 583 -34.89 -32.00 7.68
C GLU A 583 -35.40 -30.76 8.43
N MET A 584 -35.11 -29.58 7.88
CA MET A 584 -35.56 -28.30 8.43
C MET A 584 -36.81 -27.83 7.72
N GLN A 585 -37.84 -27.49 8.49
CA GLN A 585 -38.96 -26.69 7.98
C GLN A 585 -38.57 -25.20 8.02
N ALA A 586 -39.12 -24.40 7.11
CA ALA A 586 -38.95 -22.95 7.16
C ALA A 586 -39.43 -22.42 8.52
N GLY A 587 -38.64 -21.55 9.15
CA GLY A 587 -38.89 -21.08 10.53
C GLY A 587 -38.25 -21.92 11.65
N SER A 588 -37.73 -23.12 11.37
CA SER A 588 -37.12 -23.99 12.41
C SER A 588 -35.72 -23.55 12.81
N ASN A 589 -35.35 -23.74 14.08
CA ASN A 589 -33.99 -23.54 14.57
C ASN A 589 -33.15 -24.80 14.38
N MET A 590 -32.03 -24.70 13.64
CA MET A 590 -31.14 -25.83 13.38
C MET A 590 -30.56 -26.45 14.66
N LYS A 591 -30.31 -25.66 15.73
CA LYS A 591 -29.81 -26.19 17.00
C LYS A 591 -30.79 -27.20 17.61
N ASP A 592 -32.07 -26.86 17.62
CA ASP A 592 -33.13 -27.65 18.24
C ASP A 592 -33.44 -28.90 17.41
N VAL A 593 -33.43 -28.77 16.08
CA VAL A 593 -33.55 -29.90 15.14
C VAL A 593 -32.40 -30.90 15.31
N LEU A 594 -31.16 -30.43 15.48
CA LEU A 594 -30.01 -31.28 15.75
C LEU A 594 -30.09 -31.95 17.14
N PHE A 595 -30.47 -31.20 18.17
CA PHE A 595 -30.61 -31.75 19.52
C PHE A 595 -31.71 -32.83 19.59
N ALA A 596 -32.87 -32.56 19.00
CA ALA A 596 -33.96 -33.52 18.90
C ALA A 596 -33.61 -34.77 18.07
N LYS A 597 -32.68 -34.66 17.12
CA LYS A 597 -32.22 -35.82 16.33
C LYS A 597 -31.17 -36.65 17.08
N PHE A 598 -30.13 -36.00 17.61
CA PHE A 598 -28.91 -36.68 18.10
C PHE A 598 -28.83 -36.78 19.63
N HIS A 599 -29.71 -36.09 20.37
CA HIS A 599 -29.84 -36.12 21.83
C HIS A 599 -28.51 -35.86 22.59
N LYS A 600 -27.60 -35.09 21.97
CA LYS A 600 -26.25 -34.83 22.49
C LYS A 600 -25.91 -33.35 22.30
N PRO A 601 -25.42 -32.66 23.36
CA PRO A 601 -24.79 -31.36 23.19
C PRO A 601 -23.43 -31.56 22.50
N GLY A 602 -23.02 -30.60 21.67
CA GLY A 602 -21.83 -30.74 20.85
C GLY A 602 -21.75 -29.72 19.74
N VAL A 603 -20.75 -29.87 18.88
CA VAL A 603 -20.60 -29.06 17.67
C VAL A 603 -20.76 -29.96 16.46
N TYR A 604 -21.69 -29.59 15.59
CA TYR A 604 -22.09 -30.35 14.40
C TYR A 604 -21.80 -29.54 13.16
N MET A 605 -21.31 -30.17 12.10
CA MET A 605 -21.23 -29.56 10.78
C MET A 605 -22.49 -29.92 10.01
N VAL A 606 -23.17 -28.95 9.41
CA VAL A 606 -24.38 -29.15 8.61
C VAL A 606 -24.15 -28.71 7.17
N LYS A 607 -24.56 -29.56 6.22
CA LYS A 607 -24.29 -29.37 4.79
C LYS A 607 -25.54 -29.54 3.93
N GLN A 608 -25.79 -28.62 3.01
CA GLN A 608 -26.80 -28.72 1.97
C GLN A 608 -26.26 -28.13 0.66
N GLY A 609 -25.95 -28.98 -0.32
CA GLY A 609 -25.27 -28.55 -1.54
C GLY A 609 -23.87 -27.99 -1.25
N SER A 610 -23.64 -26.73 -1.64
CA SER A 610 -22.42 -25.96 -1.35
C SER A 610 -22.43 -25.30 0.04
N TYR A 611 -23.58 -25.15 0.68
CA TYR A 611 -23.67 -24.62 2.04
C TYR A 611 -23.07 -25.62 3.03
N LEU A 612 -22.10 -25.16 3.82
CA LEU A 612 -21.50 -25.90 4.93
C LEU A 612 -21.32 -24.93 6.11
N ASN A 613 -21.92 -25.25 7.25
CA ASN A 613 -21.86 -24.38 8.44
C ASN A 613 -21.70 -25.21 9.72
N THR A 614 -21.18 -24.59 10.77
CA THR A 614 -20.87 -25.24 12.05
C THR A 614 -21.85 -24.76 13.12
N VAL A 615 -22.66 -25.67 13.64
CA VAL A 615 -23.73 -25.39 14.61
C VAL A 615 -23.36 -25.97 15.96
N ARG A 616 -23.15 -25.09 16.95
CA ARG A 616 -23.01 -25.47 18.36
C ARG A 616 -24.40 -25.68 18.97
N VAL A 617 -24.64 -26.92 19.39
CA VAL A 617 -25.83 -27.35 20.13
C VAL A 617 -25.48 -27.39 21.61
N ASN A 618 -26.10 -26.51 22.38
CA ASN A 618 -26.02 -26.51 23.85
C ASN A 618 -27.17 -27.34 24.44
N ARG A 619 -27.12 -27.60 25.74
CA ARG A 619 -28.16 -28.32 26.48
C ARG A 619 -29.29 -27.39 26.92
#